data_AF-Q89J34-F1
#
_entry.id   AF-Q89J34-F1
#
_cell.length_a   1.000
_cell.length_b   1.000
_cell.length_c   1.000
_cell.angle_alpha   90.00
_cell.angle_beta   90.00
_cell.angle_gamma   90.00
#
_symmetry.space_group_name_H-M   'P 1'
#
loop_
_entity.id
_entity.type
_entity.pdbx_description
1 polymer ?
#
loop_
_entity_poly.entity_id
_entity_poly.type
_entity_poly.pdbx_seq_one_letter_code
_entity_poly.pdbx_strand_id
1 'polypeptide(L)'
;MPTIVTTSPRGGGPSATRFCSPYETTHDGPPMVTAKLRFLHSPDADPLEAFSPSGPFGILVMAIVGPADGPGQESFDFMLCTPDWFSSNMEDDLTIGRHHVFVKQYDYPRLQAFVEAYCAECSGTSWKEVAEKLSRLGKWEFEDYIS
;
A
#
# COMPACT_ATOMS: atom_id res chain seq x y z
N MET A 1 8.07 -3.43 -83.11
CA MET A 1 7.10 -4.24 -83.89
C MET A 1 7.31 -5.70 -83.53
N PRO A 2 6.28 -6.49 -83.15
CA PRO A 2 4.99 -6.20 -82.51
C PRO A 2 4.94 -6.93 -81.13
N THR A 3 3.93 -6.93 -80.25
CA THR A 3 2.48 -6.97 -80.43
C THR A 3 1.81 -6.40 -79.17
N ILE A 4 0.90 -5.44 -79.36
CA ILE A 4 -0.11 -5.03 -78.39
C ILE A 4 -1.33 -5.91 -78.62
N VAL A 5 -1.88 -6.48 -77.55
CA VAL A 5 -3.27 -6.98 -77.54
C VAL A 5 -4.04 -6.18 -76.49
N THR A 6 -5.07 -5.49 -76.96
CA THR A 6 -6.04 -4.72 -76.19
C THR A 6 -7.34 -5.50 -76.09
N THR A 7 -7.96 -5.58 -74.91
CA THR A 7 -9.42 -5.51 -74.66
C THR A 7 -9.67 -5.45 -73.13
N SER A 8 -10.00 -4.31 -72.53
CA SER A 8 -11.36 -3.74 -72.27
C SER A 8 -12.01 -4.23 -70.94
N PRO A 9 -13.01 -3.54 -70.35
CA PRO A 9 -12.90 -2.90 -69.04
C PRO A 9 -13.85 -3.52 -68.00
N ARG A 10 -13.70 -3.18 -66.70
CA ARG A 10 -14.84 -3.08 -65.75
C ARG A 10 -14.43 -2.68 -64.32
N GLY A 11 -15.09 -1.63 -63.81
CA GLY A 11 -15.46 -1.33 -62.40
C GLY A 11 -14.34 -1.22 -61.36
N GLY A 12 -14.27 -0.22 -60.48
CA GLY A 12 -15.34 0.59 -59.90
C GLY A 12 -16.06 -0.19 -58.79
N GLY A 13 -15.50 -0.23 -57.57
CA GLY A 13 -16.11 -0.84 -56.37
C GLY A 13 -15.18 -0.82 -55.16
N PRO A 14 -15.69 -0.79 -53.92
CA PRO A 14 -15.39 0.30 -52.98
C PRO A 14 -14.23 0.04 -52.00
N SER A 15 -13.74 1.18 -51.48
CA SER A 15 -12.92 1.31 -50.28
C SER A 15 -13.42 0.39 -49.16
N ALA A 16 -12.54 -0.52 -48.72
CA ALA A 16 -12.78 -1.30 -47.52
C ALA A 16 -12.67 -0.36 -46.32
N THR A 17 -13.81 0.15 -45.86
CA THR A 17 -13.95 0.72 -44.52
C THR A 17 -13.54 -0.37 -43.53
N ARG A 18 -12.36 -0.21 -42.93
CA ARG A 18 -12.01 -0.95 -41.72
C ARG A 18 -13.06 -0.57 -40.67
N PHE A 19 -13.94 -1.51 -40.35
CA PHE A 19 -14.70 -1.46 -39.12
C PHE A 19 -13.71 -1.63 -37.97
N CYS A 20 -13.30 -0.51 -37.35
CA CYS A 20 -12.79 -0.59 -35.99
C CYS A 20 -13.96 -1.02 -35.10
N SER A 21 -13.82 -2.19 -34.49
CA SER A 21 -14.69 -2.61 -33.38
C SER A 21 -14.49 -1.62 -32.22
N PRO A 22 -15.56 -1.09 -31.59
CA PRO A 22 -15.43 -0.15 -30.48
C PRO A 22 -15.02 -0.80 -29.15
N TYR A 23 -14.69 -2.09 -29.13
CA TYR A 23 -14.12 -2.73 -27.95
C TYR A 23 -12.59 -2.66 -28.00
N GLU A 24 -12.05 -1.44 -27.88
CA GLU A 24 -10.78 -1.28 -27.18
C GLU A 24 -11.03 -1.65 -25.72
N THR A 25 -10.36 -2.69 -25.26
CA THR A 25 -10.43 -3.18 -23.89
C THR A 25 -9.83 -2.12 -22.96
N THR A 26 -10.65 -1.19 -22.45
CA THR A 26 -10.23 -0.40 -21.31
C THR A 26 -10.05 -1.35 -20.13
N HIS A 27 -8.87 -1.34 -19.52
CA HIS A 27 -8.64 -1.91 -18.19
C HIS A 27 -9.34 -1.04 -17.13
N ASP A 28 -10.63 -0.74 -17.27
CA ASP A 28 -11.37 0.03 -16.28
C ASP A 28 -11.98 -0.92 -15.26
N GLY A 29 -11.11 -1.48 -14.41
CA GLY A 29 -11.53 -1.89 -13.07
C GLY A 29 -12.01 -0.68 -12.28
N PRO A 30 -12.77 -0.87 -11.20
CA PRO A 30 -13.13 0.24 -10.31
C PRO A 30 -11.86 0.97 -9.84
N PRO A 31 -11.92 2.30 -9.63
CA PRO A 31 -10.76 3.05 -9.14
C PRO A 31 -10.27 2.45 -7.84
N MET A 32 -8.97 2.13 -7.80
CA MET A 32 -8.34 1.50 -6.64
C MET A 32 -7.75 2.58 -5.74
N VAL A 33 -8.03 2.46 -4.45
CA VAL A 33 -7.38 3.24 -3.39
C VAL A 33 -6.06 2.55 -3.04
N THR A 34 -4.97 3.30 -2.94
CA THR A 34 -3.68 2.82 -2.41
C THR A 34 -3.32 3.62 -1.18
N ALA A 35 -2.79 2.96 -0.14
CA ALA A 35 -2.34 3.65 1.07
C ALA A 35 -1.02 4.40 0.84
N LYS A 36 -0.84 5.51 1.55
CA LYS A 36 0.40 6.26 1.60
C LYS A 36 0.65 6.77 3.01
N LEU A 37 1.82 6.41 3.55
CA LEU A 37 2.32 6.94 4.82
C LEU A 37 2.43 8.46 4.73
N ARG A 38 1.93 9.15 5.76
CA ARG A 38 2.06 10.60 5.92
C ARG A 38 3.26 10.94 6.77
N PHE A 39 3.34 10.32 7.95
CA PHE A 39 4.45 10.44 8.89
C PHE A 39 4.36 9.35 9.95
N LEU A 40 5.45 9.17 10.69
CA LEU A 40 5.50 8.36 11.90
C LEU A 40 5.61 9.29 13.12
N HIS A 41 5.00 8.89 14.23
CA HIS A 41 5.12 9.57 15.51
C HIS A 41 5.21 8.54 16.64
N SER A 42 5.78 8.92 17.77
CA SER A 42 5.79 8.11 18.98
C SER A 42 5.64 9.01 20.21
N PRO A 43 4.69 8.75 21.11
CA PRO A 43 4.63 9.45 22.39
C PRO A 43 5.78 9.04 23.34
N ASP A 44 6.42 7.89 23.10
CA ASP A 44 7.53 7.38 23.91
C ASP A 44 8.89 7.94 23.44
N ALA A 45 8.95 8.50 22.24
CA ALA A 45 10.16 9.01 21.62
C ALA A 45 9.86 10.16 20.64
N ASP A 46 10.01 11.40 21.11
CA ASP A 46 9.80 12.61 20.31
C ASP A 46 11.02 13.55 20.40
N PRO A 47 11.75 13.83 19.29
CA PRO A 47 11.49 13.32 17.93
C PRO A 47 11.90 11.85 17.77
N LEU A 48 11.08 11.10 17.04
CA LEU A 48 11.28 9.66 16.81
C LEU A 48 12.62 9.38 16.11
N GLU A 49 13.03 10.25 15.19
CA GLU A 49 14.30 10.19 14.46
C GLU A 49 15.53 10.17 15.38
N ALA A 50 15.44 10.84 16.54
CA ALA A 50 16.55 10.98 17.48
C ALA A 50 16.55 9.90 18.56
N PHE A 51 15.58 8.98 18.55
CA PHE A 51 15.54 7.87 19.49
C PHE A 51 16.80 7.01 19.35
N SER A 52 17.48 6.77 20.46
CA SER A 52 18.75 6.02 20.47
C SER A 52 18.83 5.16 21.74
N PRO A 53 18.15 4.01 21.77
CA PRO A 53 18.13 3.12 22.93
C PRO A 53 19.51 2.49 23.15
N SER A 54 19.94 2.38 24.40
CA SER A 54 21.23 1.76 24.78
C SER A 54 21.13 0.26 25.06
N GLY A 55 19.93 -0.32 24.98
CA GLY A 55 19.64 -1.73 25.26
C GLY A 55 18.31 -2.17 24.65
N PRO A 56 17.76 -3.33 25.08
CA PRO A 56 16.45 -3.79 24.66
C PRO A 56 15.38 -2.71 24.90
N PHE A 57 14.50 -2.51 23.93
CA PHE A 57 13.46 -1.49 23.98
C PHE A 57 12.16 -1.95 23.34
N GLY A 58 11.08 -1.28 23.72
CA GLY A 58 9.78 -1.28 23.07
C GLY A 58 9.20 0.12 23.16
N ILE A 59 8.73 0.66 22.04
CA ILE A 59 8.06 1.96 21.94
C ILE A 59 6.81 1.85 21.09
N LEU A 60 5.78 2.60 21.43
CA LEU A 60 4.59 2.76 20.60
C LEU A 60 4.94 3.62 19.39
N VAL A 61 4.67 3.12 18.18
CA VAL A 61 4.78 3.88 16.94
C VAL A 61 3.40 4.03 16.34
N MET A 62 3.03 5.27 16.06
CA MET A 62 1.80 5.67 15.38
C MET A 62 2.12 5.91 13.91
N ALA A 63 1.66 5.03 13.02
CA ALA A 63 1.75 5.26 11.59
C ALA A 63 0.50 6.01 11.11
N ILE A 64 0.68 7.25 10.67
CA ILE A 64 -0.40 8.06 10.14
C ILE A 64 -0.50 7.83 8.64
N VAL A 65 -1.59 7.19 8.18
CA VAL A 65 -1.73 6.71 6.81
C VAL A 65 -3.04 7.22 6.22
N GLY A 66 -3.01 7.60 4.94
CA GLY A 66 -4.20 8.03 4.19
C GLY A 66 -4.17 7.57 2.73
N PRO A 67 -5.25 7.82 1.95
CA PRO A 67 -5.27 7.55 0.52
C PRO A 67 -4.14 8.27 -0.22
N ALA A 68 -3.50 7.64 -1.20
CA ALA A 68 -2.42 8.27 -1.97
C ALA A 68 -2.88 9.55 -2.69
N ASP A 69 -4.11 9.54 -3.23
CA ASP A 69 -4.64 10.57 -4.12
C ASP A 69 -5.71 11.46 -3.45
N GLY A 70 -5.77 11.52 -2.12
CA GLY A 70 -6.84 12.24 -1.43
C GLY A 70 -6.51 12.72 -0.02
N PRO A 71 -7.39 13.58 0.55
CA PRO A 71 -7.32 13.98 1.95
C PRO A 71 -7.77 12.85 2.88
N GLY A 72 -7.58 13.05 4.18
CA GLY A 72 -7.89 12.07 5.21
C GLY A 72 -6.67 11.25 5.61
N GLN A 73 -6.62 10.88 6.89
CA GLN A 73 -5.59 10.05 7.47
C GLN A 73 -6.13 9.44 8.75
N GLU A 74 -5.63 8.25 9.07
CA GLU A 74 -6.00 7.49 10.27
C GLU A 74 -4.72 6.92 10.88
N SER A 75 -4.77 6.59 12.17
CA SER A 75 -3.64 5.99 12.88
C SER A 75 -3.69 4.46 12.85
N PHE A 76 -2.52 3.87 12.59
CA PHE A 76 -2.26 2.44 12.70
C PHE A 76 -1.10 2.21 13.66
N ASP A 77 -1.42 1.84 14.89
CA ASP A 77 -0.49 1.88 16.01
C ASP A 77 0.15 0.51 16.24
N PHE A 78 1.47 0.44 16.36
CA PHE A 78 2.16 -0.81 16.64
C PHE A 78 3.30 -0.62 17.64
N MET A 79 3.62 -1.69 18.36
CA MET A 79 4.76 -1.74 19.24
C MET A 79 6.01 -2.08 18.44
N LEU A 80 6.94 -1.13 18.31
CA LEU A 80 8.27 -1.37 17.75
C LEU A 80 9.20 -1.83 18.87
N CYS A 81 9.65 -3.07 18.82
CA CYS A 81 10.45 -3.62 19.92
C CYS A 81 11.56 -4.57 19.47
N THR A 82 12.54 -4.74 20.34
CA THR A 82 13.50 -5.85 20.24
C THR A 82 12.87 -7.15 20.78
N PRO A 83 13.20 -8.33 20.24
CA PRO A 83 12.72 -9.60 20.78
C PRO A 83 13.00 -9.79 22.27
N ASP A 84 14.17 -9.35 22.76
CA ASP A 84 14.57 -9.45 24.16
C ASP A 84 13.67 -8.62 25.08
N TRP A 85 13.29 -7.42 24.64
CA TRP A 85 12.32 -6.58 25.36
C TRP A 85 10.95 -7.26 25.39
N PHE A 86 10.46 -7.73 24.24
CA PHE A 86 9.17 -8.40 24.17
C PHE A 86 9.12 -9.60 25.12
N SER A 87 10.10 -10.49 25.07
CA SER A 87 10.17 -11.65 25.97
C SER A 87 10.23 -11.28 27.46
N SER A 88 10.77 -10.11 27.81
CA SER A 88 10.87 -9.65 29.20
C SER A 88 9.62 -8.90 29.69
N ASN A 89 8.79 -8.44 28.75
CA ASN A 89 7.62 -7.60 28.99
C ASN A 89 6.29 -8.28 28.65
N MET A 90 6.30 -9.53 28.18
CA MET A 90 5.11 -10.36 28.05
C MET A 90 4.46 -10.60 29.41
N GLU A 91 3.14 -10.39 29.50
CA GLU A 91 2.37 -10.64 30.72
C GLU A 91 2.14 -12.14 30.96
N ASP A 92 1.96 -12.90 29.88
CA ASP A 92 1.68 -14.34 29.89
C ASP A 92 2.74 -15.11 29.09
N ASP A 93 2.95 -16.37 29.44
CA ASP A 93 3.84 -17.30 28.72
C ASP A 93 3.42 -17.55 27.26
N LEU A 94 2.16 -17.27 26.92
CA LEU A 94 1.60 -17.39 25.59
C LEU A 94 0.81 -16.12 25.24
N THR A 95 1.27 -15.38 24.22
CA THR A 95 0.58 -14.18 23.75
C THR A 95 0.50 -14.11 22.24
N ILE A 96 -0.50 -13.40 21.72
CA ILE A 96 -0.63 -13.13 20.27
C ILE A 96 0.23 -11.90 19.94
N GLY A 97 1.29 -12.07 19.16
CA GLY A 97 2.20 -10.97 18.76
C GLY A 97 1.64 -10.01 17.69
N ARG A 98 0.32 -9.93 17.51
CA ARG A 98 -0.30 -8.98 16.56
C ARG A 98 0.06 -7.54 16.98
N HIS A 99 0.23 -6.66 15.99
CA HIS A 99 0.63 -5.26 16.20
C HIS A 99 2.00 -5.07 16.86
N HIS A 100 2.89 -6.05 16.74
CA HIS A 100 4.29 -5.94 17.13
C HIS A 100 5.19 -6.01 15.88
N VAL A 101 6.10 -5.04 15.76
CA VAL A 101 7.15 -5.02 14.75
C VAL A 101 8.48 -5.24 15.44
N PHE A 102 9.17 -6.32 15.07
CA PHE A 102 10.46 -6.68 15.67
C PHE A 102 11.63 -6.09 14.91
N VAL A 103 12.54 -5.43 15.63
CA VAL A 103 13.81 -4.94 15.11
C VAL A 103 14.97 -5.45 15.95
N LYS A 104 16.13 -5.67 15.32
CA LYS A 104 17.36 -6.04 16.06
C LYS A 104 17.99 -4.81 16.72
N GLN A 105 17.94 -3.68 16.04
CA GLN A 105 18.48 -2.39 16.47
C GLN A 105 17.56 -1.30 15.91
N TYR A 106 17.52 -0.17 16.60
CA TYR A 106 16.76 0.98 16.12
C TYR A 106 17.46 1.62 14.91
N ASP A 107 16.70 1.84 13.84
CA ASP A 107 17.14 2.50 12.61
C ASP A 107 15.90 3.17 12.01
N TYR A 108 15.79 4.48 12.23
CA TYR A 108 14.62 5.24 11.78
C TYR A 108 14.41 5.21 10.26
N PRO A 109 15.43 5.48 9.41
CA PRO A 109 15.28 5.35 7.96
C PRO A 109 14.76 3.98 7.53
N ARG A 110 15.24 2.90 8.16
CA ARG A 110 14.77 1.54 7.87
C ARG A 110 13.33 1.32 8.33
N LEU A 111 12.95 1.81 9.50
CA LEU A 111 11.58 1.77 10.00
C LEU A 111 10.63 2.48 9.03
N GLN A 112 10.96 3.71 8.65
CA GLN A 112 10.15 4.50 7.73
C GLN A 112 9.99 3.78 6.39
N ALA A 113 11.09 3.33 5.77
CA ALA A 113 11.05 2.62 4.49
C ALA A 113 10.23 1.31 4.57
N PHE A 114 10.29 0.59 5.70
CA PHE A 114 9.48 -0.60 5.92
C PHE A 114 7.99 -0.28 5.93
N VAL A 115 7.57 0.76 6.67
CA VAL A 115 6.15 1.15 6.75
C VAL A 115 5.64 1.70 5.41
N GLU A 116 6.47 2.49 4.70
CA GLU A 116 6.15 2.98 3.36
C GLU A 116 5.92 1.83 2.37
N ALA A 117 6.81 0.83 2.36
CA ALA A 117 6.65 -0.36 1.52
C ALA A 117 5.39 -1.14 1.87
N TYR A 118 5.11 -1.33 3.16
CA TYR A 118 3.89 -2.00 3.62
C TYR A 118 2.62 -1.26 3.15
N CYS A 119 2.61 0.09 3.24
CA CYS A 119 1.50 0.90 2.73
C CYS A 119 1.32 0.74 1.21
N ALA A 120 2.41 0.72 0.43
CA ALA A 120 2.34 0.58 -1.02
C ALA A 120 1.74 -0.76 -1.48
N GLU A 121 1.86 -1.81 -0.67
CA GLU A 121 1.23 -3.12 -0.91
C GLU A 121 -0.27 -3.16 -0.54
N CYS A 122 -0.76 -2.14 0.17
CA CYS A 122 -2.15 -2.04 0.59
C CYS A 122 -2.98 -1.21 -0.40
N SER A 123 -3.64 -1.90 -1.33
CA SER A 123 -4.63 -1.31 -2.24
C SER A 123 -5.99 -2.02 -2.17
N GLY A 124 -7.08 -1.34 -2.49
CA GLY A 124 -8.44 -1.87 -2.39
C GLY A 124 -9.45 -1.03 -3.17
N THR A 125 -10.68 -1.52 -3.30
CA THR A 125 -11.77 -0.79 -3.97
C THR A 125 -12.37 0.30 -3.08
N SER A 126 -12.05 0.29 -1.79
CA SER A 126 -12.44 1.29 -0.81
C SER A 126 -11.34 1.53 0.21
N TRP A 127 -11.40 2.67 0.91
CA TRP A 127 -10.50 2.94 2.02
C TRP A 127 -10.64 1.90 3.14
N LYS A 128 -11.86 1.43 3.42
CA LYS A 128 -12.11 0.39 4.44
C LYS A 128 -11.32 -0.90 4.16
N GLU A 129 -11.33 -1.39 2.93
CA GLU A 129 -10.55 -2.57 2.54
C GLU A 129 -9.04 -2.35 2.70
N VAL A 130 -8.56 -1.13 2.43
CA VAL A 130 -7.16 -0.75 2.62
C VAL A 130 -6.82 -0.71 4.11
N ALA A 131 -7.66 -0.08 4.94
CA ALA A 131 -7.52 -0.02 6.39
C ALA A 131 -7.52 -1.43 7.03
N GLU A 132 -8.35 -2.35 6.55
CA GLU A 132 -8.34 -3.76 6.99
C GLU A 132 -7.05 -4.51 6.64
N LYS A 133 -6.32 -4.10 5.59
CA LYS A 133 -4.98 -4.65 5.27
C LYS A 133 -3.91 -4.02 6.15
N LEU A 134 -3.99 -2.72 6.38
CA LEU A 134 -3.12 -1.98 7.28
C LEU A 134 -3.29 -2.44 8.74
N SER A 135 -4.49 -2.87 9.15
CA SER A 135 -4.78 -3.32 10.52
C SER A 135 -4.01 -4.59 10.92
N ARG A 136 -3.39 -5.29 9.96
CA ARG A 136 -2.48 -6.41 10.23
C ARG A 136 -1.12 -5.94 10.72
N LEU A 137 -0.70 -4.73 10.34
CA LEU A 137 0.55 -4.10 10.80
C LEU A 137 0.33 -3.44 12.17
N GLY A 138 -0.67 -2.58 12.30
CA GLY A 138 -0.93 -1.82 13.52
C GLY A 138 -2.42 -1.78 13.86
N LYS A 139 -2.74 -1.54 15.13
CA LYS A 139 -4.11 -1.38 15.61
C LYS A 139 -4.72 -0.18 14.92
N TRP A 140 -5.83 -0.41 14.23
CA TRP A 140 -6.57 0.67 13.59
C TRP A 140 -7.42 1.39 14.63
N GLU A 141 -7.44 2.73 14.63
CA GLU A 141 -8.18 3.51 15.63
C GLU A 141 -9.70 3.21 15.67
N PHE A 142 -10.25 2.65 14.58
CA PHE A 142 -11.65 2.24 14.48
C PHE A 142 -11.88 0.73 14.50
N GLU A 143 -10.86 -0.11 14.75
CA GLU A 143 -10.96 -1.59 14.74
C GLU A 143 -12.04 -2.11 15.70
N ASP A 144 -12.31 -1.39 16.79
CA ASP A 144 -13.27 -1.75 17.84
C ASP A 144 -14.58 -0.95 17.78
N TYR A 145 -14.80 -0.13 16.75
CA TYR A 145 -16.05 0.63 16.61
C TYR A 145 -17.17 -0.28 16.10
N ILE A 146 -17.97 -0.81 17.02
CA ILE A 146 -19.21 -1.53 16.67
C ILE A 146 -20.20 -0.51 16.09
N SER A 147 -20.46 -0.61 14.78
CA SER A 147 -21.59 0.06 14.12
C SER A 147 -22.91 -0.64 14.42
#